data_AF-A0A0W0VN79-F1
#
_entry.id   AF-A0A0W0VN79-F1
#
_cell.length_a   1.000
_cell.length_b   1.000
_cell.length_c   1.000
_cell.angle_alpha   90.00
_cell.angle_beta   90.00
_cell.angle_gamma   90.00
#
_symmetry.space_group_name_H-M   'P 1'
#
loop_
_entity.id
_entity.type
_entity.pdbx_description
1 polymer ?
#
loop_
_entity_poly.entity_id
_entity_poly.type
_entity_poly.pdbx_seq_one_letter_code
_entity_poly.pdbx_strand_id
1 'polypeptide(L)'
;MAYFRQANLWQVDLSNWTGIVKSVVALSGYFVLGFLWKNVRLPPKYMILAFVLFLIGFSVTAWGTYTLTLRHQGEFQSVFYEYSIFNVLLMSAGVFLLVKSLATGTYTGETRKERILQETSADVLGIYLVHAMVLEILRDGMLGWQFEPMQTHAALGILLFAALIFFFSFVVVWVLRRIPLIRQIVF
;
A
#
# COMPACT_ATOMS: atom_id res chain seq x y z
N MET A 1 18.15 -20.33 2.27
CA MET A 1 18.71 -19.57 1.12
C MET A 1 18.32 -20.16 -0.25
N ALA A 2 17.10 -20.70 -0.44
CA ALA A 2 16.71 -21.32 -1.73
C ALA A 2 15.28 -21.00 -2.24
N TYR A 3 14.36 -20.51 -1.40
CA TYR A 3 12.95 -20.36 -1.80
C TYR A 3 12.61 -19.12 -2.64
N PHE A 4 13.46 -18.09 -2.67
CA PHE A 4 13.13 -16.81 -3.32
C PHE A 4 13.84 -16.56 -4.65
N ARG A 5 14.75 -17.45 -5.09
CA ARG A 5 15.46 -17.31 -6.38
C ARG A 5 14.60 -17.73 -7.59
N GLN A 6 13.39 -18.27 -7.37
CA GLN A 6 12.47 -18.74 -8.42
C GLN A 6 11.18 -17.90 -8.56
N ALA A 7 11.07 -16.76 -7.88
CA ALA A 7 10.00 -15.82 -8.21
C ALA A 7 10.41 -15.10 -9.51
N ASN A 8 10.12 -15.71 -10.65
CA ASN A 8 10.09 -15.03 -11.95
C ASN A 8 8.96 -13.99 -11.92
N LEU A 9 9.21 -12.83 -11.29
CA LEU A 9 8.24 -11.75 -11.06
C LEU A 9 7.63 -11.17 -12.35
N TRP A 10 8.17 -11.54 -13.52
CA TRP A 10 7.77 -11.08 -14.84
C TRP A 10 7.08 -12.14 -15.72
N GLN A 11 7.01 -13.41 -15.28
CA GLN A 11 6.17 -14.39 -15.96
C GLN A 11 4.74 -14.26 -15.44
N VAL A 12 4.00 -13.31 -16.03
CA VAL A 12 2.55 -13.33 -15.96
C VAL A 12 2.12 -14.58 -16.71
N ASP A 13 1.81 -15.65 -15.98
CA ASP A 13 1.24 -16.84 -16.56
C ASP A 13 -0.15 -16.51 -17.09
N LEU A 14 -0.19 -16.11 -18.37
CA LEU A 14 -1.41 -15.79 -19.08
C LEU A 14 -2.37 -16.98 -19.14
N SER A 15 -1.92 -18.21 -18.87
CA SER A 15 -2.83 -19.36 -18.80
C SER A 15 -3.73 -19.33 -17.56
N ASN A 16 -3.35 -18.62 -16.50
CA ASN A 16 -4.13 -18.44 -15.28
C ASN A 16 -5.11 -17.26 -15.38
N TRP A 17 -5.90 -17.22 -16.44
CA TRP A 17 -6.94 -16.20 -16.68
C TRP A 17 -7.90 -16.06 -15.49
N THR A 18 -8.18 -17.15 -14.78
CA THR A 18 -9.07 -17.13 -13.61
C THR A 18 -8.50 -16.31 -12.44
N GLY A 19 -7.18 -16.34 -12.22
CA GLY A 19 -6.50 -15.51 -11.22
C GLY A 19 -6.54 -14.03 -11.59
N ILE A 20 -6.22 -13.71 -12.85
CA ILE A 20 -6.23 -12.33 -13.36
C ILE A 20 -7.63 -11.71 -13.28
N VAL A 21 -8.66 -12.43 -13.72
CA VAL A 21 -10.06 -11.96 -13.64
C VAL A 21 -10.50 -11.77 -12.20
N LYS A 22 -10.15 -12.69 -11.28
CA LYS A 22 -10.42 -12.52 -9.85
C LYS A 22 -9.79 -11.25 -9.29
N SER A 23 -8.54 -10.95 -9.64
CA SER A 23 -7.85 -9.74 -9.20
C SER A 23 -8.48 -8.47 -9.76
N VAL A 24 -8.82 -8.43 -11.05
CA VAL A 24 -9.43 -7.24 -11.68
C VAL A 24 -10.83 -6.97 -11.12
N VAL A 25 -11.64 -8.01 -10.90
CA VAL A 25 -12.98 -7.87 -10.31
C VAL A 25 -12.90 -7.49 -8.83
N ALA A 26 -11.96 -8.05 -8.07
CA ALA A 26 -11.75 -7.65 -6.69
C ALA A 26 -11.33 -6.18 -6.58
N LEU A 27 -10.39 -5.73 -7.43
CA LEU A 27 -9.92 -4.34 -7.47
C LEU A 27 -11.02 -3.37 -7.91
N SER A 28 -11.85 -3.73 -8.89
CA SER A 28 -12.98 -2.90 -9.34
C SER A 28 -13.98 -2.63 -8.20
N GLY A 29 -14.18 -3.60 -7.31
CA GLY A 29 -15.00 -3.44 -6.11
C GLY A 29 -14.54 -2.28 -5.21
N TYR A 30 -13.23 -2.10 -5.04
CA TYR A 30 -12.67 -0.96 -4.29
C TYR A 30 -12.97 0.38 -4.97
N PHE A 31 -12.87 0.46 -6.29
CA PHE A 31 -13.21 1.68 -7.04
C PHE A 31 -14.70 2.02 -6.94
N VAL A 32 -15.58 1.03 -7.05
CA VAL A 32 -17.03 1.21 -6.90
C VAL A 32 -17.38 1.70 -5.48
N LEU A 33 -16.81 1.08 -4.44
CA LEU A 33 -17.01 1.53 -3.05
C LEU A 33 -16.55 2.98 -2.84
N GLY A 34 -15.38 3.35 -3.35
CA GLY A 34 -14.89 4.72 -3.30
C GLY A 34 -15.82 5.70 -4.01
N PHE A 35 -16.35 5.32 -5.18
CA PHE A 35 -17.30 6.14 -5.95
C PHE A 35 -18.63 6.33 -5.21
N LEU A 36 -19.22 5.25 -4.68
CA LEU A 36 -20.47 5.29 -3.92
C LEU A 36 -20.35 6.20 -2.71
N TRP A 37 -19.21 6.15 -2.01
CA TRP A 37 -19.00 6.96 -0.82
C TRP A 37 -18.53 8.36 -1.12
N LYS A 38 -18.12 8.70 -2.34
CA LYS A 38 -17.63 10.05 -2.70
C LYS A 38 -18.58 11.16 -2.26
N ASN A 39 -19.87 11.04 -2.58
CA ASN A 39 -20.86 12.09 -2.35
C ASN A 39 -21.56 12.02 -0.97
N VAL A 40 -21.31 10.97 -0.18
CA VAL A 40 -21.98 10.77 1.11
C VAL A 40 -21.30 11.60 2.20
N ARG A 41 -21.98 12.57 2.79
CA ARG A 41 -21.47 13.31 3.96
C ARG A 41 -21.57 12.42 5.20
N LEU A 42 -20.43 12.06 5.77
CA LEU A 42 -20.37 11.23 6.97
C LEU A 42 -20.42 12.12 8.21
N PRO A 43 -21.43 12.00 9.07
CA PRO A 43 -21.39 12.68 10.36
C PRO A 43 -20.29 12.08 11.25
N PRO A 44 -19.74 12.88 12.19
CA PRO A 44 -18.58 12.50 13.01
C PRO A 44 -18.79 11.23 13.85
N LYS A 45 -20.05 10.84 14.09
CA LYS A 45 -20.40 9.58 14.78
C LYS A 45 -19.89 8.34 14.05
N TYR A 46 -19.80 8.37 12.71
CA TYR A 46 -19.29 7.25 11.93
C TYR A 46 -17.77 7.19 11.85
N MET A 47 -17.03 8.18 12.38
CA MET A 47 -15.57 8.09 12.51
C MET A 47 -15.17 6.98 13.48
N ILE A 48 -15.89 6.85 14.60
CA ILE A 48 -15.67 5.77 15.56
C ILE A 48 -15.91 4.42 14.89
N LEU A 49 -16.99 4.31 14.11
CA LEU A 49 -17.27 3.10 13.34
C LEU A 49 -16.15 2.78 12.33
N ALA A 50 -15.67 3.77 11.58
CA ALA A 50 -14.57 3.60 10.63
C ALA A 50 -13.27 3.13 11.32
N PHE A 51 -12.97 3.70 12.48
CA PHE A 51 -11.82 3.29 13.30
C PHE A 51 -11.97 1.87 13.83
N VAL A 52 -13.15 1.49 14.29
CA VAL A 52 -13.46 0.12 14.74
C VAL A 52 -13.33 -0.87 13.58
N LEU A 53 -13.85 -0.54 12.40
CA LEU A 53 -13.72 -1.39 11.20
C LEU A 53 -12.24 -1.63 10.84
N PHE A 54 -11.42 -0.58 10.89
CA PHE A 54 -9.98 -0.68 10.68
C PHE A 54 -9.31 -1.59 11.73
N LEU A 55 -9.61 -1.38 13.01
CA LEU A 55 -9.06 -2.18 14.11
C LEU A 55 -9.45 -3.65 14.03
N ILE A 56 -10.70 -3.94 13.67
CA ILE A 56 -11.17 -5.33 13.48
C ILE A 56 -10.39 -5.98 12.35
N GLY A 57 -10.32 -5.34 11.18
CA GLY A 57 -9.58 -5.87 10.04
C GLY A 57 -8.10 -6.08 10.36
N PHE A 58 -7.46 -5.11 11.03
CA PHE A 58 -6.06 -5.22 11.46
C PHE A 58 -5.85 -6.37 12.45
N SER A 59 -6.73 -6.51 13.45
CA SER A 59 -6.63 -7.57 14.45
C SER A 59 -6.82 -8.95 13.83
N VAL A 60 -7.76 -9.08 12.88
CA VAL A 60 -7.95 -10.33 12.11
C VAL A 60 -6.71 -10.64 11.29
N THR A 61 -6.09 -9.66 10.63
CA THR A 61 -4.84 -9.88 9.88
C THR A 61 -3.70 -10.30 10.80
N ALA A 62 -3.48 -9.59 11.91
CA ALA A 62 -2.39 -9.87 12.84
C ALA A 62 -2.55 -11.23 13.52
N TRP A 63 -3.74 -11.51 14.08
CA TRP A 63 -4.03 -12.77 14.76
C TRP A 63 -4.11 -13.94 13.78
N GLY A 64 -4.75 -13.75 12.63
CA GLY A 64 -4.87 -14.74 11.58
C GLY A 64 -3.48 -15.16 11.08
N THR A 65 -2.61 -14.20 10.79
CA THR A 65 -1.23 -14.49 10.37
C THR A 65 -0.44 -15.18 11.48
N TYR A 66 -0.55 -14.73 12.72
CA TYR A 66 0.16 -15.34 13.85
C TYR A 66 -0.23 -16.80 14.05
N THR A 67 -1.53 -17.09 14.08
CA THR A 67 -2.04 -18.45 14.28
C THR A 67 -1.71 -19.37 13.11
N LEU A 68 -1.76 -18.87 11.87
CA LEU A 68 -1.42 -19.65 10.68
C LEU A 68 0.08 -19.94 10.64
N THR A 69 0.92 -18.95 10.92
CA THR A 69 2.39 -19.11 10.99
C THR A 69 2.79 -20.14 12.06
N LEU A 70 2.14 -20.13 13.23
CA LEU A 70 2.37 -21.14 14.27
C LEU A 70 1.97 -22.56 13.83
N ARG A 71 0.87 -22.69 13.08
CA ARG A 71 0.40 -23.99 12.56
C ARG A 71 1.28 -24.53 11.44
N HIS A 72 1.98 -23.65 10.71
CA HIS A 72 2.89 -24.00 9.62
C HIS A 72 4.37 -23.98 10.04
N GLN A 73 4.67 -24.41 11.27
CA GLN A 73 6.05 -24.57 11.76
C GLN A 73 6.93 -23.30 11.69
N GLY A 74 6.31 -22.12 11.76
CA GLY A 74 7.03 -20.84 11.67
C GLY A 74 7.18 -20.30 10.25
N GLU A 75 6.65 -20.98 9.23
CA GLU A 75 6.62 -20.44 7.87
C GLU A 75 5.53 -19.38 7.71
N PHE A 76 5.93 -18.21 7.23
CA PHE A 76 5.04 -17.09 6.99
C PHE A 76 4.03 -17.40 5.89
N GLN A 77 2.74 -17.31 6.21
CA GLN A 77 1.65 -17.49 5.28
C GLN A 77 0.99 -16.13 4.98
N SER A 78 1.04 -15.71 3.72
CA SER A 78 0.56 -14.39 3.27
C SER A 78 -0.95 -14.30 3.04
N VAL A 79 -1.72 -15.36 3.37
CA VAL A 79 -3.15 -15.47 3.06
C VAL A 79 -3.92 -14.25 3.56
N PHE A 80 -3.78 -13.87 4.83
CA PHE A 80 -4.50 -12.73 5.41
C PHE A 80 -4.05 -11.35 4.87
N TYR A 81 -2.99 -11.29 4.06
CA TYR A 81 -2.52 -10.09 3.38
C TYR A 81 -3.06 -9.97 1.95
N GLU A 82 -3.79 -10.97 1.43
CA GLU A 82 -4.37 -10.91 0.10
C GLU A 82 -5.44 -9.80 -0.01
N TYR A 83 -5.33 -8.99 -1.06
CA TYR A 83 -6.21 -7.85 -1.31
C TYR A 83 -7.70 -8.22 -1.48
N SER A 84 -7.99 -9.48 -1.80
CA SER A 84 -9.34 -9.98 -2.06
C SER A 84 -10.07 -10.44 -0.80
N ILE A 85 -9.40 -10.52 0.35
CA ILE A 85 -10.03 -11.01 1.57
C ILE A 85 -10.75 -9.87 2.31
N PHE A 86 -11.88 -10.23 2.91
CA PHE A 86 -12.79 -9.31 3.58
C PHE A 86 -12.13 -8.45 4.68
N ASN A 87 -11.13 -8.96 5.40
CA ASN A 87 -10.39 -8.19 6.40
C ASN A 87 -9.67 -6.98 5.77
N VAL A 88 -9.02 -7.15 4.62
CA VAL A 88 -8.33 -6.07 3.89
C VAL A 88 -9.34 -5.06 3.34
N LEU A 89 -10.52 -5.54 2.91
CA LEU A 89 -11.63 -4.68 2.52
C LEU A 89 -12.09 -3.78 3.67
N LEU A 90 -12.28 -4.34 4.87
CA LEU A 90 -12.68 -3.59 6.06
C LEU A 90 -11.62 -2.56 6.47
N MET A 91 -10.33 -2.94 6.43
CA MET A 91 -9.24 -2.01 6.71
C MET A 91 -9.22 -0.85 5.74
N SER A 92 -9.30 -1.14 4.43
CA SER A 92 -9.27 -0.13 3.37
C SER A 92 -10.47 0.81 3.46
N ALA A 93 -11.67 0.26 3.70
CA ALA A 93 -12.88 1.04 3.92
C ALA A 93 -12.76 1.95 5.15
N GLY A 94 -12.27 1.43 6.27
CA GLY A 94 -12.04 2.19 7.50
C GLY A 94 -11.09 3.37 7.29
N VAL A 95 -9.92 3.12 6.67
CA VAL A 95 -8.95 4.18 6.36
C VAL A 95 -9.54 5.21 5.42
N PHE A 96 -10.23 4.80 4.35
CA PHE A 96 -10.86 5.71 3.40
C PHE A 96 -11.85 6.64 4.09
N LEU A 97 -12.73 6.10 4.93
CA LEU A 97 -13.73 6.88 5.66
C LEU A 97 -13.07 7.84 6.68
N LEU A 98 -12.01 7.42 7.37
CA LEU A 98 -11.25 8.25 8.31
C LEU A 98 -10.59 9.44 7.60
N VAL A 99 -9.83 9.18 6.52
CA VAL A 99 -9.16 10.21 5.73
C VAL A 99 -10.19 11.17 5.12
N LYS A 100 -11.30 10.64 4.60
CA LYS A 100 -12.38 11.45 4.07
C LYS A 100 -12.96 12.37 5.13
N SER A 101 -13.24 11.86 6.33
CA SER A 101 -13.81 12.67 7.41
C SER A 101 -12.87 13.80 7.84
N LEU A 102 -11.56 13.54 7.85
CA LEU A 102 -10.54 14.57 8.10
C LEU A 102 -10.53 15.65 6.99
N ALA A 103 -10.64 15.24 5.73
CA ALA A 103 -10.62 16.14 4.58
C ALA A 103 -11.89 17.00 4.44
N THR A 104 -13.06 16.48 4.85
CA THR A 104 -14.38 17.11 4.61
C THR A 104 -14.57 18.43 5.40
N GLY A 105 -13.79 18.67 6.46
CA GLY A 105 -13.95 19.85 7.33
C GLY A 105 -13.00 21.01 7.07
N THR A 106 -11.93 20.84 6.27
CA THR A 106 -10.79 21.79 6.28
C THR A 106 -10.11 22.01 4.93
N TYR A 107 -10.50 21.31 3.86
CA TYR A 107 -9.76 21.38 2.60
C TYR A 107 -10.31 22.46 1.67
N THR A 108 -9.72 23.66 1.69
CA THR A 108 -10.05 24.76 0.76
C THR A 108 -9.03 24.89 -0.38
N GLY A 109 -7.89 24.22 -0.27
CA GLY A 109 -6.73 24.36 -1.16
C GLY A 109 -5.92 25.63 -0.91
N GLU A 110 -6.31 26.46 0.06
CA GLU A 110 -5.75 27.80 0.25
C GLU A 110 -4.61 27.82 1.28
N THR A 111 -4.56 26.84 2.19
CA THR A 111 -3.50 26.79 3.19
C THR A 111 -2.22 26.16 2.63
N ARG A 112 -1.06 26.62 3.12
CA ARG A 112 0.25 26.06 2.75
C ARG A 112 0.33 24.55 2.98
N LYS A 113 -0.36 24.05 4.01
CA LYS A 113 -0.41 22.61 4.34
C LYS A 113 -1.20 21.83 3.29
N GLU A 114 -2.33 22.36 2.84
CA GLU A 114 -3.15 21.73 1.79
C GLU A 114 -2.45 21.70 0.45
N ARG A 115 -1.70 22.76 0.10
CA ARG A 115 -0.91 22.78 -1.13
C ARG A 115 0.21 21.73 -1.11
N ILE A 116 0.93 21.58 0.00
CA ILE A 116 1.94 20.52 0.14
C ILE A 116 1.28 19.15 0.01
N LEU A 117 0.10 18.96 0.63
CA LEU A 117 -0.65 17.72 0.53
C LEU A 117 -1.06 17.42 -0.93
N GLN A 118 -1.55 18.42 -1.67
CA GLN A 118 -1.87 18.29 -3.10
C GLN A 118 -0.67 17.88 -3.93
N GLU A 119 0.44 18.60 -3.77
CA GLU A 119 1.68 18.34 -4.51
C GLU A 119 2.23 16.95 -4.19
N THR A 120 2.13 16.50 -2.93
CA THR A 120 2.54 15.15 -2.51
C THR A 120 1.58 14.08 -3.00
N SER A 121 0.27 14.33 -3.01
CA SER A 121 -0.73 13.38 -3.53
C SER A 121 -0.55 13.12 -5.02
N ALA A 122 -0.16 14.14 -5.79
CA ALA A 122 0.19 13.97 -7.21
C ALA A 122 1.38 13.02 -7.41
N ASP A 123 2.27 12.90 -6.41
CA ASP A 123 3.46 12.06 -6.49
C ASP A 123 3.25 10.60 -6.16
N VAL A 124 2.17 10.29 -5.44
CA VAL A 124 1.91 8.94 -4.94
C VAL A 124 1.83 7.93 -6.07
N LEU A 125 1.27 8.31 -7.23
CA LEU A 125 1.20 7.43 -8.40
C LEU A 125 2.61 7.11 -8.95
N GLY A 126 3.46 8.12 -9.12
CA GLY A 126 4.83 7.91 -9.57
C GLY A 126 5.64 7.07 -8.58
N ILE A 127 5.47 7.34 -7.28
CA ILE A 127 6.11 6.57 -6.20
C ILE A 127 5.65 5.11 -6.27
N TYR A 128 4.36 4.87 -6.48
CA TYR A 128 3.82 3.52 -6.65
C TYR A 128 4.38 2.79 -7.88
N LEU A 129 4.76 3.48 -8.95
CA LEU A 129 5.40 2.81 -10.10
C LEU A 129 6.88 2.50 -9.82
N VAL A 130 7.59 3.42 -9.19
CA VAL A 130 9.04 3.34 -9.01
C VAL A 130 9.44 2.49 -7.79
N HIS A 131 8.59 2.37 -6.76
CA HIS A 131 8.96 1.71 -5.51
C HIS A 131 9.33 0.23 -5.67
N ALA A 132 8.73 -0.48 -6.64
CA ALA A 132 9.07 -1.88 -6.91
C ALA A 132 10.52 -2.01 -7.42
N MET A 133 10.93 -1.12 -8.33
CA MET A 133 12.31 -1.05 -8.83
C MET A 133 13.28 -0.67 -7.70
N VAL A 134 12.92 0.32 -6.87
CA VAL A 134 13.74 0.73 -5.72
C VAL A 134 13.88 -0.41 -4.71
N LEU A 135 12.80 -1.15 -4.46
CA LEU A 135 12.82 -2.31 -3.57
C LEU A 135 13.79 -3.38 -4.07
N GLU A 136 13.80 -3.70 -5.37
CA GLU A 136 14.75 -4.65 -5.96
C GLU A 136 16.20 -4.17 -5.80
N ILE A 137 16.48 -2.90 -6.12
CA ILE A 137 17.83 -2.30 -6.00
C ILE A 137 18.35 -2.37 -4.55
N LEU A 138 17.50 -2.04 -3.57
CA LEU A 138 17.87 -2.12 -2.15
C LEU A 138 18.02 -3.56 -1.66
N ARG A 139 17.21 -4.49 -2.18
CA ARG A 139 17.25 -5.91 -1.80
C ARG A 139 18.50 -6.61 -2.35
N ASP A 140 18.85 -6.34 -3.60
CA ASP A 140 20.01 -6.96 -4.26
C ASP A 140 21.34 -6.38 -3.76
N GLY A 141 21.30 -5.31 -2.97
CA GLY A 141 22.48 -4.67 -2.40
C GLY A 141 23.33 -3.95 -3.44
N MET A 142 22.73 -3.54 -4.57
CA MET A 142 23.43 -2.83 -5.65
C MET A 142 24.07 -1.50 -5.19
N LEU A 143 23.59 -0.95 -4.08
CA LEU A 143 24.15 0.25 -3.42
C LEU A 143 25.29 -0.06 -2.43
N GLY A 144 25.78 -1.30 -2.38
CA GLY A 144 26.88 -1.73 -1.50
C GLY A 144 26.46 -2.09 -0.08
N TRP A 145 25.16 -2.06 0.24
CA TRP A 145 24.60 -2.43 1.54
C TRP A 145 23.37 -3.33 1.36
N GLN A 146 23.39 -4.52 1.95
CA GLN A 146 22.23 -5.41 2.00
C GLN A 146 21.49 -5.16 3.32
N PHE A 147 20.31 -4.57 3.24
CA PHE A 147 19.46 -4.39 4.42
C PHE A 147 18.50 -5.57 4.52
N GLU A 148 18.81 -6.53 5.40
CA GLU A 148 17.88 -7.60 5.74
C GLU A 148 17.00 -7.14 6.92
N PRO A 149 15.67 -6.95 6.72
CA PRO A 149 14.77 -6.43 7.76
C PRO A 149 14.67 -7.31 9.03
N MET A 150 15.23 -8.52 9.02
CA MET A 150 15.12 -9.50 10.09
C MET A 150 16.24 -9.45 11.13
N GLN A 151 17.29 -8.64 10.95
CA GLN A 151 18.50 -8.72 11.79
C GLN A 151 18.42 -7.99 13.15
N THR A 152 17.51 -7.02 13.33
CA THR A 152 17.45 -6.20 14.56
C THR A 152 16.15 -6.40 15.31
N HIS A 153 15.01 -6.13 14.68
CA HIS A 153 13.65 -6.46 15.15
C HIS A 153 12.69 -6.36 13.96
N ALA A 154 11.91 -7.41 13.67
CA ALA A 154 11.09 -7.47 12.47
C ALA A 154 10.18 -6.23 12.28
N ALA A 155 9.53 -5.74 13.34
CA ALA A 155 8.66 -4.57 13.25
C ALA A 155 9.42 -3.28 12.90
N LEU A 156 10.54 -3.01 13.57
CA LEU A 156 11.35 -1.81 13.32
C LEU A 156 12.09 -1.88 11.99
N GLY A 157 12.60 -3.07 11.64
CA GLY A 157 13.27 -3.32 10.36
C GLY A 157 12.35 -3.07 9.18
N ILE A 158 11.11 -3.54 9.24
CA ILE A 158 10.11 -3.31 8.18
C ILE A 158 9.75 -1.82 8.08
N LEU A 159 9.53 -1.13 9.21
CA LEU A 159 9.20 0.31 9.17
C LEU A 159 10.35 1.16 8.61
N LEU A 160 11.58 0.89 9.03
CA LEU A 160 12.76 1.58 8.50
C LEU A 160 12.97 1.29 7.01
N PHE A 161 12.79 0.03 6.60
CA PHE A 161 12.94 -0.36 5.21
C PHE A 161 11.87 0.28 4.32
N ALA A 162 10.61 0.30 4.77
CA ALA A 162 9.53 0.99 4.07
C ALA A 162 9.78 2.50 3.98
N ALA A 163 10.29 3.13 5.05
CA ALA A 163 10.65 4.54 5.04
C ALA A 163 11.79 4.85 4.06
N LEU A 164 12.80 3.98 3.97
CA LEU A 164 13.89 4.10 3.01
C LEU A 164 13.39 3.97 1.56
N ILE A 165 12.60 2.94 1.26
CA ILE A 165 12.01 2.77 -0.07
C ILE A 165 11.18 3.99 -0.46
N PHE A 166 10.33 4.47 0.45
CA PHE A 166 9.52 5.66 0.21
C PHE A 166 10.40 6.88 -0.06
N PHE A 167 11.44 7.11 0.75
CA PHE A 167 12.36 8.23 0.58
C PHE A 167 13.07 8.19 -0.77
N PHE A 168 13.66 7.06 -1.15
CA PHE A 168 14.34 6.92 -2.45
C PHE A 168 13.36 7.05 -3.62
N SER A 169 12.17 6.44 -3.52
CA SER A 169 11.13 6.55 -4.54
C SER A 169 10.66 7.99 -4.71
N PHE A 170 10.49 8.72 -3.61
CA PHE A 170 10.16 10.15 -3.62
C PHE A 170 11.26 10.97 -4.30
N VAL A 171 12.53 10.72 -3.99
CA VAL A 171 13.67 11.40 -4.64
C VAL A 171 13.68 11.15 -6.14
N VAL A 172 13.49 9.90 -6.58
CA VAL A 172 13.44 9.55 -8.01
C VAL A 172 12.28 10.26 -8.68
N VAL A 173 11.07 10.21 -8.11
CA VAL A 173 9.89 10.93 -8.62
C VAL A 173 10.12 12.43 -8.69
N TRP A 174 10.73 13.01 -7.66
CA TRP A 174 11.04 14.44 -7.62
C TRP A 174 12.02 14.84 -8.74
N VAL A 175 13.02 14.01 -9.03
CA VAL A 175 13.93 14.20 -10.19
C VAL A 175 13.18 14.04 -11.51
N LEU A 176 12.36 12.99 -11.65
CA LEU A 176 11.58 12.74 -12.87
C LEU A 176 10.61 13.88 -13.19
N ARG A 177 10.00 14.52 -12.18
CA ARG A 177 9.10 15.66 -12.37
C ARG A 177 9.81 16.89 -12.95
N ARG A 178 11.13 16.99 -12.84
CA ARG A 178 11.93 18.06 -13.48
C ARG A 178 12.08 17.86 -14.99
N ILE A 179 11.82 16.66 -15.49
CA ILE A 179 11.90 16.33 -16.92
C ILE A 179 10.54 16.59 -17.58
N PRO A 180 10.42 17.56 -18.51
CA PRO A 180 9.12 18.03 -19.02
C PRO A 180 8.33 16.97 -19.78
N LEU A 181 9.00 15.97 -20.38
CA LEU A 181 8.36 14.87 -21.12
C LEU A 181 7.64 13.85 -20.22
N ILE A 182 8.17 13.57 -19.03
CA ILE A 182 7.62 12.54 -18.13
C ILE A 182 6.50 13.12 -17.26
N ARG A 183 6.55 14.43 -17.01
CA ARG A 183 5.54 15.16 -16.25
C ARG A 183 4.12 15.01 -16.81
N GLN A 184 3.94 14.83 -18.13
CA GLN A 184 2.61 14.75 -18.75
C GLN A 184 1.97 13.36 -18.73
N ILE A 185 2.76 12.30 -18.48
CA ILE A 185 2.29 10.91 -18.57
C ILE A 185 1.98 10.34 -17.18
N VAL A 186 2.73 10.78 -16.16
CA VAL A 186 2.71 10.17 -14.81
C VAL A 186 2.15 11.11 -13.74
N PHE A 187 2.11 12.43 -13.99
CA PHE A 187 1.75 13.47 -13.02
C PHE A 187 0.70 14.45 -13.57
#